data_AF-A0A2H5VLG1-F1
#
_entry.id   AF-A0A2H5VLG1-F1
#
_cell.length_a   1.000
_cell.length_b   1.000
_cell.length_c   1.000
_cell.angle_alpha   90.00
_cell.angle_beta   90.00
_cell.angle_gamma   90.00
#
_symmetry.space_group_name_H-M   'P 1'
#
loop_
_entity.id
_entity.type
_entity.pdbx_description
1 polymer ?
#
loop_
_entity_poly.entity_id
_entity_poly.type
_entity_poly.pdbx_seq_one_letter_code
_entity_poly.pdbx_strand_id
1 'polypeptide(L)' 'MRLRLWRDANHNGMSESGELHSLPSAGIERINVEFRESRRRDAHGNVFRYRSKVIFADGQERFTYDVLLVFIH' A
#
# COMPACT_ATOMS: atom_id res chain seq x y z
N MET A 1 -17.36 2.53 9.68
CA MET A 1 -16.02 2.12 9.21
C MET A 1 -15.48 3.15 8.24
N ARG A 2 -14.20 3.52 8.34
CA ARG A 2 -13.52 4.44 7.41
C ARG A 2 -12.15 3.86 7.09
N LEU A 3 -11.74 3.89 5.82
CA LEU A 3 -10.43 3.43 5.37
C LEU A 3 -9.30 4.31 5.95
N ARG A 4 -8.18 3.69 6.31
CA ARG A 4 -6.98 4.31 6.88
C ARG A 4 -5.73 3.79 6.17
N LEU A 5 -4.67 4.60 6.16
CA LEU A 5 -3.33 4.17 5.77
C LEU A 5 -2.55 3.84 7.05
N TRP A 6 -1.98 2.64 7.12
CA TRP A 6 -1.07 2.24 8.19
C TRP A 6 0.36 2.35 7.69
N ARG A 7 1.23 2.96 8.49
CA ARG A 7 2.68 2.95 8.31
C ARG A 7 3.33 2.53 9.62
N ASP A 8 3.74 1.27 9.69
CA ASP A 8 4.51 0.72 10.80
C ASP A 8 5.85 1.46 10.92
N ALA A 9 5.96 2.33 11.92
CA ALA A 9 7.12 3.20 12.10
C ALA A 9 8.20 2.56 12.97
N ASN A 10 7.82 1.60 13.81
CA ASN A 10 8.72 0.91 14.74
C ASN A 10 9.07 -0.52 14.28
N HIS A 11 8.49 -0.98 13.17
CA HIS A 11 8.70 -2.29 12.54
C HIS A 11 8.31 -3.48 13.43
N ASN A 12 7.30 -3.32 14.28
CA ASN A 12 6.85 -4.38 15.19
C ASN A 12 5.67 -5.21 14.65
N GLY A 13 5.09 -4.83 13.51
CA GLY A 13 3.96 -5.52 12.89
C GLY A 13 2.61 -5.34 13.60
N MET A 14 2.50 -4.45 14.58
CA MET A 14 1.28 -4.13 15.31
C MET A 14 0.80 -2.73 14.94
N SER A 15 -0.47 -2.60 14.54
CA SER A 15 -1.05 -1.30 14.24
C SER A 15 -1.31 -0.49 15.50
N GLU A 16 -0.57 0.60 15.68
CA GLU A 16 -0.76 1.53 16.79
C GLU A 16 -1.47 2.83 16.36
N SER A 17 -2.08 3.55 17.32
CA SER A 17 -2.90 4.73 17.00
C SER A 17 -2.11 5.86 16.31
N GLY A 18 -0.83 6.01 16.64
CA GLY A 18 0.07 7.00 16.03
C GLY A 18 0.52 6.65 14.60
N GLU A 19 0.27 5.43 14.15
CA GLU A 19 0.69 4.92 12.84
C GLU A 19 -0.42 4.92 11.79
N LEU A 20 -1.65 5.22 12.22
CA LEU A 20 -2.84 5.24 11.39
C LEU A 20 -3.14 6.67 10.92
N HIS A 21 -3.10 6.84 9.61
CA HIS A 21 -3.38 8.10 8.94
C HIS A 21 -4.72 8.04 8.19
N SER A 22 -5.41 9.19 8.13
CA SER A 22 -6.51 9.34 7.18
C SER A 22 -5.95 9.44 5.75
N LEU A 23 -6.73 9.07 4.74
CA LEU A 23 -6.31 9.24 3.34
C LEU A 23 -6.00 10.71 3.00
N PRO A 24 -6.84 11.71 3.38
CA PRO A 24 -6.53 13.11 3.12
C PRO A 24 -5.26 13.61 3.83
N SER A 25 -5.02 13.21 5.08
CA SER A 25 -3.78 13.58 5.80
C SER A 25 -2.52 12.96 5.16
N ALA A 26 -2.68 11.88 4.40
CA ALA A 26 -1.61 11.27 3.62
C ALA A 26 -1.53 11.82 2.18
N GLY A 27 -2.35 12.82 1.84
CA GLY A 27 -2.43 13.41 0.50
C GLY A 27 -3.14 12.55 -0.54
N ILE A 28 -3.72 11.41 -0.15
CA ILE A 28 -4.42 10.50 -1.06
C ILE A 28 -5.83 11.04 -1.33
N GLU A 29 -6.13 11.27 -2.61
CA GLU A 29 -7.44 11.74 -3.06
C GLU A 29 -8.29 10.55 -3.53
N ARG A 30 -7.73 9.67 -4.37
CA ARG A 30 -8.47 8.56 -5.00
C ARG A 30 -7.63 7.29 -5.05
N ILE A 31 -8.29 6.14 -4.87
CA ILE A 31 -7.72 4.81 -5.06
C ILE A 31 -8.54 4.13 -6.18
N ASN A 32 -7.88 3.71 -7.24
CA ASN A 32 -8.56 3.03 -8.33
C ASN A 32 -8.81 1.55 -7.97
N VAL A 33 -10.00 1.05 -8.28
CA VAL A 33 -10.41 -0.35 -8.05
C VAL A 33 -10.15 -1.26 -9.25
N GLU A 34 -9.84 -0.68 -10.42
CA GLU A 34 -9.39 -1.42 -11.58
C GLU A 34 -7.91 -1.78 -11.45
N PHE A 35 -7.63 -3.08 -11.42
CA PHE A 35 -6.26 -3.59 -11.31
C PHE A 35 -5.81 -4.31 -12.58
N ARG A 36 -4.49 -4.46 -12.71
CA ARG A 36 -3.85 -5.35 -13.69
C ARG A 36 -2.87 -6.27 -12.98
N GLU A 37 -2.66 -7.45 -13.55
CA GLU A 37 -1.61 -8.35 -13.05
C GLU A 37 -0.21 -7.75 -13.26
N SER A 38 0.67 -8.01 -12.31
CA SER A 38 2.09 -7.71 -12.36
C SER A 38 2.90 -8.99 -12.11
N ARG A 39 4.04 -9.10 -12.78
CA ARG A 39 4.97 -10.25 -12.66
C ARG A 39 6.20 -9.90 -11.82
N ARG A 40 6.13 -8.82 -11.03
CA ARG A 40 7.27 -8.33 -10.25
C ARG A 40 7.47 -9.22 -9.01
N ARG A 41 8.72 -9.64 -8.80
CA ARG A 41 9.24 -10.15 -7.52
C ARG A 41 10.37 -9.27 -7.04
N ASP A 42 10.54 -9.17 -5.73
CA ASP A 42 11.75 -8.60 -5.14
C ASP A 42 12.81 -9.68 -4.88
N ALA A 43 13.97 -9.25 -4.36
CA ALA A 43 15.11 -10.13 -4.07
C ALA A 43 14.84 -11.15 -2.94
N HIS A 44 13.82 -10.91 -2.11
CA HIS A 44 13.39 -11.80 -1.03
C HIS A 44 12.29 -12.77 -1.48
N GLY A 45 11.90 -12.71 -2.75
CA GLY A 45 10.89 -13.58 -3.33
C GLY A 45 9.45 -13.09 -3.14
N ASN A 46 9.22 -11.93 -2.50
CA ASN A 46 7.87 -11.39 -2.34
C ASN A 46 7.28 -11.06 -3.71
N VAL A 47 6.00 -11.38 -3.90
CA VAL A 47 5.31 -11.20 -5.19
C VAL A 47 4.43 -9.96 -5.13
N PHE A 48 4.65 -9.03 -6.06
CA PHE A 48 3.78 -7.88 -6.27
C PHE A 48 2.77 -8.27 -7.35
N ARG A 49 1.65 -8.89 -6.97
CA ARG A 49 0.79 -9.66 -7.89
C ARG A 49 -0.19 -8.80 -8.67
N TYR A 50 -0.91 -7.92 -8.00
CA TYR A 50 -1.87 -7.02 -8.63
C TYR A 50 -1.39 -5.58 -8.43
N ARG A 51 -1.60 -4.73 -9.44
CA ARG A 51 -1.30 -3.31 -9.35
C ARG A 51 -2.45 -2.47 -9.82
N SER A 52 -2.65 -1.35 -9.14
CA SER A 52 -3.60 -0.29 -9.50
C SER A 52 -2.89 1.06 -9.39
N LYS A 53 -3.65 2.14 -9.53
CA LYS A 53 -3.18 3.50 -9.33
C LYS A 53 -3.83 4.13 -8.10
N VAL A 54 -3.03 4.92 -7.39
CA VAL A 54 -3.50 5.92 -6.43
C VAL A 54 -3.20 7.31 -6.98
N ILE A 55 -4.13 8.22 -6.80
CA ILE A 55 -4.03 9.62 -7.22
C ILE A 55 -3.96 10.47 -5.96
N PHE A 56 -2.95 11.32 -5.89
CA PHE A 56 -2.73 12.27 -4.81
C PHE A 56 -3.40 13.61 -5.14
N ALA A 57 -3.64 14.41 -4.11
CA ALA A 57 -4.30 15.72 -4.22
C ALA A 57 -3.51 16.73 -5.06
N ASP A 58 -2.20 16.53 -5.23
CA ASP A 58 -1.34 17.33 -6.12
C ASP A 58 -1.39 16.86 -7.60
N GLY A 59 -2.26 15.90 -7.92
CA GLY A 59 -2.39 15.29 -9.23
C GLY A 59 -1.37 14.19 -9.53
N GLN A 60 -0.46 13.89 -8.60
CA GLN A 60 0.52 12.84 -8.80
C GLN A 60 -0.13 11.46 -8.79
N GLU A 61 0.26 10.62 -9.74
CA GLU A 61 -0.13 9.21 -9.77
C GLU A 61 1.02 8.31 -9.32
N ARG A 62 0.68 7.28 -8.53
CA ARG A 62 1.60 6.23 -8.09
C ARG A 62 0.95 4.85 -8.25
N PHE A 63 1.77 3.82 -8.32
CA PHE A 63 1.27 2.44 -8.28
C PHE A 63 0.99 2.01 -6.84
N THR A 64 -0.14 1.33 -6.65
CA THR A 64 -0.41 0.50 -5.47
C THR A 64 -0.27 -0.96 -5.87
N TYR A 65 0.03 -1.82 -4.90
CA TYR A 65 0.24 -3.26 -5.15
C TYR A 65 -0.40 -4.11 -4.06
N ASP A 66 -0.94 -5.26 -4.48
CA ASP A 66 -1.16 -6.39 -3.59
C ASP A 66 0.13 -7.19 -3.51
N VAL A 67 0.68 -7.30 -2.30
CA VAL A 67 1.96 -7.98 -2.04
C VAL A 67 1.69 -9.30 -1.32
N LEU A 68 2.13 -10.41 -1.92
CA LEU A 68 2.14 -11.73 -1.30
C LEU A 68 3.52 -11.93 -0.68
N LEU A 69 3.57 -11.84 0.65
CA LEU A 69 4.79 -12.03 1.41
C LEU A 69 5.16 -13.52 1.45
N VAL A 70 6.46 -13.80 1.30
CA VAL A 70 7.00 -15.15 1.45
C VAL A 70 7.77 -15.19 2.76
N PHE A 71 7.36 -16.06 3.67
CA PHE A 71 8.10 -16.32 4.91
C PHE A 71 8.95 -17.56 4.70
N ILE A 72 10.25 -17.35 4.43
CA ILE A 72 11.22 -18.43 4.48
C ILE A 72 11.56 -18.62 5.96
N HIS A 73 11.21 -19.79 6.51
CA HIS A 73 11.62 -20.21 7.85
C HIS A 73 13.08 -20.64 7.86
#